data_AF-A0AA50U5B4-F1
#
_entry.id   AF-A0AA50U5B4-F1
#
_cell.length_a   1.000
_cell.length_b   1.000
_cell.length_c   1.000
_cell.angle_alpha   90.00
_cell.angle_beta   90.00
_cell.angle_gamma   90.00
#
_symmetry.space_group_name_H-M   'P 1'
#
loop_
_entity.id
_entity.type
_entity.pdbx_description
1 polymer ?
#
loop_
_entity_poly.entity_id
_entity_poly.type
_entity_poly.pdbx_seq_one_letter_code
_entity_poly.pdbx_strand_id
1 'polypeptide(L)'
;PTDQTRDPKYWELEKMWRKLDEEERQQYSKKHCPDPVPSKFSPEYKFGVINEQLNEITQSYLKNRNEHLYSGYTEKEKFTDIINAKYLESMAAPGEPVGLLAAQSIGEPSTQMTLNTFHFAGRGDMNVTLGIPRLREILMTASAKLKTPSMDIPFRSELSNLNKKAERLRQKMNRVTVSDILEKIDIQSEIVTNPNRQLQTTMRFSFLPHNQYKTQYTVKPPQIIKHMENKFFNEMFSIIRKQAKATCGVMWSTEKE
;
A
#
# COMPACT_ATOMS: atom_id res chain seq x y z
N PRO A 1 8.32 33.48 8.16
CA PRO A 1 7.76 32.78 7.00
C PRO A 1 6.29 32.43 7.25
N THR A 2 5.40 33.10 6.53
CA THR A 2 3.94 33.09 6.68
C THR A 2 3.29 31.97 5.87
N ASP A 3 3.71 30.72 6.10
CA ASP A 3 3.16 29.57 5.41
C ASP A 3 2.58 28.60 6.45
N GLN A 4 1.25 28.60 6.59
CA GLN A 4 0.51 27.79 7.56
C GLN A 4 0.35 26.32 7.15
N THR A 5 0.93 25.92 6.01
CA THR A 5 0.81 24.55 5.47
C THR A 5 1.71 23.53 6.19
N ARG A 6 2.68 23.98 7.00
CA ARG A 6 3.65 23.13 7.70
C ARG A 6 3.46 23.17 9.22
N ASP A 7 3.65 22.01 9.85
CA ASP A 7 3.55 21.82 11.31
C ASP A 7 4.38 22.88 12.06
N PRO A 8 3.84 23.52 13.12
CA PRO A 8 4.57 24.50 13.94
C PRO A 8 5.97 24.07 14.36
N LYS A 9 6.18 22.77 14.61
CA LYS A 9 7.50 22.21 14.98
C LYS A 9 8.55 22.34 13.88
N TYR A 10 8.13 22.35 12.62
CA TYR A 10 9.02 22.55 11.48
C TYR A 10 9.72 23.91 11.57
N TRP A 11 8.98 24.96 11.92
CA TRP A 11 9.52 26.31 12.04
C TRP A 11 10.46 26.47 13.24
N GLU A 12 10.21 25.74 14.32
CA GLU A 12 11.14 25.67 15.46
C GLU A 12 12.46 25.00 15.08
N LEU A 13 12.39 23.85 14.38
CA LEU A 13 13.56 23.15 13.88
C LEU A 13 14.35 23.98 12.87
N GLU A 14 13.68 24.71 11.97
CA GLU A 14 14.36 25.59 11.02
C GLU A 14 15.06 26.76 11.73
N LYS A 15 14.44 27.35 12.76
CA LYS A 15 15.08 28.38 13.58
C LYS A 15 16.29 27.83 14.34
N MET A 16 16.20 26.61 14.87
CA MET A 16 17.33 25.93 15.51
C MET A 16 18.46 25.69 14.49
N TRP A 17 18.14 25.16 13.30
CA TRP A 17 19.08 24.94 12.19
C TRP A 17 19.83 26.21 11.77
N ARG A 18 19.10 27.32 11.63
CA ARG A 18 19.68 28.62 11.25
C ARG A 18 20.53 29.25 12.36
N LYS A 19 20.31 28.87 13.63
CA LYS A 19 21.11 29.33 14.79
C LYS A 19 22.37 28.51 15.03
N LEU A 20 22.42 27.26 14.57
CA LEU A 20 23.62 26.41 14.66
C LEU A 20 24.75 27.00 13.80
N ASP A 21 25.97 26.92 14.33
CA ASP A 21 27.20 27.31 13.62
C ASP A 21 27.56 26.30 12.52
N GLU A 22 28.42 26.70 11.59
CA GLU A 22 28.81 25.89 10.42
C GLU A 22 29.39 24.52 10.83
N GLU A 23 30.16 24.46 11.93
CA GLU A 23 30.74 23.23 12.48
C GLU A 23 29.69 22.29 13.09
N GLU A 24 28.68 22.84 13.75
CA GLU A 24 27.58 22.06 14.34
C GLU A 24 26.64 21.54 13.24
N ARG A 25 26.42 22.33 12.18
CA ARG A 25 25.67 21.88 10.99
C ARG A 25 26.36 20.73 10.27
N GLN A 26 27.70 20.69 10.25
CA GLN A 26 28.44 19.58 9.65
C GLN A 26 28.22 18.24 10.37
N GLN A 27 27.91 18.25 11.68
CA GLN A 27 27.57 17.02 12.42
C GLN A 27 26.25 16.40 11.95
N TYR A 28 25.32 17.23 11.48
CA TYR A 28 24.01 16.82 10.96
C TYR A 28 23.98 16.69 9.44
N SER A 29 25.01 17.20 8.74
CA SER A 29 25.21 16.91 7.34
C SER A 29 25.49 15.42 7.20
N LYS A 30 24.65 14.71 6.45
CA LYS A 30 24.89 13.29 6.16
C LYS A 30 26.27 13.17 5.54
N LYS A 31 27.20 12.54 6.25
CA LYS A 31 28.48 12.13 5.66
C LYS A 31 28.17 11.31 4.41
N HIS A 32 28.72 11.74 3.28
CA HIS A 32 28.52 11.06 2.01
C HIS A 32 29.05 9.62 2.14
N CYS A 33 28.18 8.64 1.90
CA CYS A 33 28.62 7.25 1.82
C CYS A 33 29.56 7.15 0.61
N PRO A 34 30.77 6.60 0.76
CA PRO A 34 31.68 6.47 -0.38
C PRO A 34 31.03 5.62 -1.47
N ASP A 35 31.27 5.97 -2.73
CA ASP A 35 30.74 5.18 -3.84
C ASP A 35 31.31 3.75 -3.82
N PRO A 36 30.52 2.75 -4.25
CA PRO A 36 30.99 1.38 -4.41
C PRO A 36 32.21 1.29 -5.33
N VAL A 37 33.10 0.33 -5.06
CA VAL A 37 34.34 0.11 -5.83
C VAL A 37 34.07 -0.08 -7.34
N PRO A 38 33.06 -0.86 -7.78
CA PRO A 38 32.76 -1.01 -9.21
C PRO A 38 32.28 0.27 -9.92
N SER A 39 31.87 1.30 -9.16
CA SER A 39 31.51 2.61 -9.73
C SER A 39 32.75 3.40 -10.16
N LYS A 40 33.87 3.23 -9.43
CA LYS A 40 35.12 3.97 -9.69
C LYS A 40 36.10 3.22 -10.57
N PHE A 41 36.08 1.90 -10.53
CA PHE A 41 37.00 1.05 -11.27
C PHE A 41 36.20 -0.01 -12.02
N SER A 42 36.56 -0.24 -13.28
CA SER A 42 36.01 -1.38 -14.01
C SER A 42 36.71 -2.66 -13.56
N PRO A 43 35.96 -3.74 -13.26
CA PRO A 43 36.53 -5.05 -12.95
C PRO A 43 37.46 -5.58 -14.04
N GLU A 44 37.20 -5.26 -15.31
CA GLU A 44 37.99 -5.74 -16.44
C GLU A 44 39.46 -5.26 -16.39
N TYR A 45 39.70 -4.05 -15.88
CA TYR A 45 41.03 -3.44 -15.86
C TYR A 45 41.71 -3.53 -14.49
N LYS A 46 40.95 -3.77 -13.42
CA LYS A 46 41.49 -3.77 -12.06
C LYS A 46 41.02 -5.00 -11.29
N PHE A 47 41.97 -5.87 -11.02
CA PHE A 47 41.76 -7.07 -10.21
C PHE A 47 41.31 -6.72 -8.79
N GLY A 48 40.41 -7.53 -8.23
CA GLY A 48 39.86 -7.33 -6.88
C GLY A 48 38.71 -6.32 -6.80
N VAL A 49 38.24 -5.78 -7.93
CA VAL A 49 37.01 -4.99 -7.96
C VAL A 49 35.80 -5.93 -8.03
N ILE A 50 35.11 -6.06 -6.91
CA ILE A 50 33.89 -6.88 -6.77
C ILE A 50 32.76 -6.05 -6.15
N ASN A 51 31.52 -6.51 -6.29
CA ASN A 51 30.39 -5.90 -5.61
C ASN A 51 30.43 -6.21 -4.10
N GLU A 52 29.92 -5.28 -3.30
CA GLU A 52 29.94 -5.36 -1.84
C GLU A 52 29.24 -6.60 -1.30
N GLN A 53 28.15 -7.03 -1.95
CA GLN A 53 27.43 -8.24 -1.59
C GLN A 53 28.28 -9.50 -1.74
N LEU A 54 29.02 -9.65 -2.85
CA LEU A 54 29.90 -10.81 -3.03
C LEU A 54 31.07 -10.75 -2.05
N ASN A 55 31.59 -9.56 -1.77
CA ASN A 55 32.62 -9.38 -0.75
C ASN A 55 32.11 -9.83 0.62
N GLU A 56 30.90 -9.42 1.02
CA GLU A 56 30.29 -9.82 2.29
C GLU A 56 30.07 -11.34 2.38
N ILE A 57 29.59 -11.97 1.31
CA ILE A 57 29.43 -13.42 1.23
C ILE A 57 30.80 -14.12 1.37
N THR A 58 31.82 -13.62 0.69
CA THR A 58 33.18 -14.19 0.73
C THR A 58 33.78 -14.08 2.13
N GLN A 59 33.65 -12.91 2.77
CA GLN A 59 34.17 -12.66 4.12
C GLN A 59 33.42 -13.48 5.17
N SER A 60 32.09 -13.57 5.07
CA SER A 60 31.30 -14.40 5.99
C SER A 60 31.65 -15.89 5.85
N TYR A 61 31.87 -16.37 4.63
CA TYR A 61 32.38 -17.72 4.38
C TYR A 61 33.76 -17.94 5.02
N LEU A 62 34.70 -17.02 4.82
CA LEU A 62 36.06 -17.11 5.39
C LEU A 62 36.05 -17.10 6.93
N LYS A 63 35.15 -16.34 7.56
CA LYS A 63 34.99 -16.30 9.02
C LYS A 63 34.41 -17.59 9.59
N ASN A 64 33.46 -18.21 8.89
CA ASN A 64 32.77 -19.42 9.34
C ASN A 64 33.47 -20.73 8.90
N ARG A 65 34.62 -20.63 8.24
CA ARG A 65 35.35 -21.78 7.70
C ARG A 65 36.11 -22.52 8.82
N ASN A 66 35.88 -23.83 8.92
CA ASN A 66 36.68 -24.72 9.78
C ASN A 66 38.06 -24.97 9.14
N GLU A 67 39.13 -24.56 9.82
CA GLU A 67 40.52 -24.65 9.31
C GLU A 67 41.01 -26.11 9.13
N HIS A 68 40.39 -27.08 9.80
CA HIS A 68 40.84 -28.47 9.83
C HIS A 68 40.17 -29.43 8.81
N LEU A 69 39.24 -28.95 7.97
CA LEU A 69 38.43 -29.83 7.12
C LEU A 69 39.07 -30.17 5.76
N TYR A 70 40.13 -29.47 5.35
CA TYR A 70 40.72 -29.59 4.01
C TYR A 70 42.18 -30.03 4.11
N SER A 71 42.52 -31.13 3.43
CA SER A 71 43.83 -31.80 3.49
C SER A 71 44.94 -31.10 2.68
N GLY A 72 44.62 -30.03 1.96
CA GLY A 72 45.58 -29.19 1.23
C GLY A 72 45.50 -27.73 1.68
N TYR A 73 46.65 -27.05 1.72
CA TYR A 73 46.76 -25.62 2.06
C TYR A 73 45.99 -24.74 1.07
N THR A 74 44.69 -24.54 1.27
CA THR A 74 43.95 -23.45 0.61
C THR A 74 44.08 -22.22 1.49
N GLU A 75 45.17 -21.50 1.30
CA GLU A 75 45.41 -20.18 1.91
C GLU A 75 44.21 -19.26 1.68
N LYS A 76 43.87 -18.44 2.69
CA LYS A 76 42.72 -17.52 2.63
C LYS A 76 42.86 -16.54 1.47
N GLU A 77 44.08 -16.06 1.21
CA GLU A 77 44.40 -15.15 0.12
C GLU A 77 44.16 -15.80 -1.26
N LYS A 78 44.70 -17.01 -1.47
CA LYS A 78 44.47 -17.77 -2.72
C LYS A 78 42.99 -18.03 -2.99
N PHE A 79 42.20 -18.30 -1.94
CA PHE A 79 40.76 -18.46 -2.09
C PHE A 79 40.09 -17.16 -2.57
N THR A 80 40.43 -16.03 -1.94
CA THR A 80 39.93 -14.71 -2.36
C THR A 80 40.30 -14.39 -3.80
N ASP A 81 41.53 -14.71 -4.21
CA ASP A 81 41.99 -14.50 -5.59
C ASP A 81 41.20 -15.35 -6.59
N ILE A 82 40.93 -16.62 -6.26
CA ILE A 82 40.10 -17.50 -7.11
C ILE A 82 38.67 -16.96 -7.23
N ILE A 83 38.08 -16.47 -6.15
CA ILE A 83 36.73 -15.87 -6.19
C ILE A 83 36.72 -14.62 -7.05
N ASN A 84 37.73 -13.76 -6.92
CA ASN A 84 37.87 -12.57 -7.75
C ASN A 84 38.05 -12.93 -9.23
N ALA A 85 38.86 -13.95 -9.55
CA ALA A 85 39.02 -14.44 -10.91
C ALA A 85 37.71 -15.00 -11.48
N LYS A 86 36.97 -15.79 -10.69
CA LYS A 86 35.67 -16.33 -11.08
C LYS A 86 34.62 -15.23 -11.31
N TYR A 87 34.65 -14.17 -10.51
CA TYR A 87 33.77 -13.01 -10.71
C TYR A 87 34.00 -12.37 -12.09
N LEU A 88 35.27 -12.19 -12.48
CA LEU A 88 35.63 -11.64 -13.79
C LEU A 88 35.15 -12.53 -14.94
N GLU A 89 35.29 -13.85 -14.82
CA GLU A 89 34.82 -14.81 -15.82
C GLU A 89 33.28 -14.85 -15.93
N SER A 90 32.57 -14.53 -14.84
CA SER A 90 31.09 -14.57 -14.79
C SER A 90 30.41 -13.28 -15.26
N MET A 91 31.18 -12.31 -15.77
CA MET A 91 30.62 -11.06 -16.27
C MET A 91 29.92 -11.26 -17.62
N ALA A 92 28.84 -10.50 -17.84
CA ALA A 92 28.17 -10.47 -19.14
C ALA A 92 29.10 -9.89 -20.21
N ALA A 93 29.13 -10.51 -21.38
CA ALA A 93 30.01 -10.09 -22.46
C ALA A 93 29.51 -8.79 -23.10
N PRO A 94 30.42 -7.87 -23.49
CA PRO A 94 30.03 -6.69 -24.26
C PRO A 94 29.34 -7.10 -25.58
N GLY A 95 28.19 -6.48 -25.86
CA GLY A 95 27.39 -6.78 -27.06
C GLY A 95 26.33 -7.87 -26.89
N GLU A 96 26.21 -8.48 -25.70
CA GLU A 96 25.14 -9.42 -25.39
C GLU A 96 23.76 -8.74 -25.46
N PRO A 97 22.75 -9.34 -26.13
CA PRO A 97 21.43 -8.73 -26.31
C PRO A 97 20.57 -8.83 -25.03
N VAL A 98 21.03 -8.22 -23.93
CA VAL A 98 20.41 -8.29 -22.60
C VAL A 98 18.95 -7.82 -22.58
N GLY A 99 18.57 -6.89 -23.46
CA GLY A 99 17.19 -6.43 -23.59
C GLY A 99 16.25 -7.50 -24.14
N LEU A 100 16.71 -8.28 -25.14
CA LEU A 100 15.94 -9.38 -25.72
C LEU A 100 15.84 -10.55 -24.73
N LEU A 101 16.97 -10.88 -24.08
CA LEU A 101 17.02 -11.92 -23.04
C LEU A 101 16.07 -11.58 -21.89
N ALA A 102 16.11 -10.35 -21.36
CA ALA A 102 15.21 -9.91 -20.29
C ALA A 102 13.73 -9.98 -20.70
N ALA A 103 13.41 -9.59 -21.95
CA ALA A 103 12.05 -9.69 -22.47
C ALA A 103 11.56 -11.14 -22.54
N GLN A 104 12.40 -12.07 -23.02
CA GLN A 104 12.09 -13.49 -23.07
C GLN A 104 11.96 -14.11 -21.67
N SER A 105 12.88 -13.78 -20.75
CA SER A 105 12.87 -14.25 -19.37
C SER A 105 11.63 -13.84 -18.58
N ILE A 106 10.93 -12.78 -18.99
CA ILE A 106 9.62 -12.41 -18.42
C ILE A 106 8.49 -13.04 -19.25
N GLY A 107 8.55 -12.92 -20.58
CA GLY A 107 7.48 -13.30 -21.49
C GLY A 107 7.17 -14.79 -21.50
N GLU A 108 8.19 -15.64 -21.60
CA GLU A 108 8.04 -17.11 -21.64
C GLU A 108 7.39 -17.66 -20.36
N PRO A 109 7.90 -17.41 -19.14
CA PRO A 109 7.26 -17.91 -17.93
C PRO A 109 5.90 -17.27 -17.65
N SER A 110 5.64 -16.05 -18.14
CA SER A 110 4.32 -15.41 -18.00
C SER A 110 3.20 -16.24 -18.64
N THR A 111 3.49 -16.94 -19.74
CA THR A 111 2.51 -17.84 -20.37
C THR A 111 2.10 -18.98 -19.43
N GLN A 112 3.07 -19.54 -18.69
CA GLN A 112 2.85 -20.61 -17.71
C GLN A 112 2.10 -20.12 -16.46
N MET A 113 2.27 -18.85 -16.06
CA MET A 113 1.54 -18.27 -14.92
C MET A 113 0.03 -18.25 -15.14
N THR A 114 -0.43 -18.23 -16.39
CA THR A 114 -1.87 -18.20 -16.71
C THR A 114 -2.59 -19.43 -16.18
N LEU A 115 -2.05 -20.63 -16.38
CA LEU A 115 -2.66 -21.87 -15.91
C LEU A 115 -2.53 -22.06 -14.39
N ASN A 116 -1.39 -21.67 -13.81
CA ASN A 116 -1.16 -21.79 -12.37
C ASN A 116 -2.08 -20.86 -11.55
N THR A 117 -2.44 -19.68 -12.09
CA THR A 117 -3.30 -18.74 -11.37
C THR A 117 -4.75 -19.24 -11.26
N PHE A 118 -5.27 -20.02 -12.21
CA PHE A 118 -6.65 -20.54 -12.11
C PHE A 118 -6.82 -21.62 -11.02
N HIS A 119 -5.81 -22.45 -10.76
CA HIS A 119 -5.87 -23.45 -9.68
C HIS A 119 -5.70 -22.83 -8.28
N PHE A 120 -4.94 -21.73 -8.16
CA PHE A 120 -4.82 -20.97 -6.91
C PHE A 120 -5.96 -19.96 -6.70
N ALA A 121 -6.57 -19.42 -7.77
CA ALA A 121 -7.73 -18.53 -7.69
C ALA A 121 -9.00 -19.23 -7.14
N GLY A 122 -9.02 -20.57 -7.12
CA GLY A 122 -10.04 -21.36 -6.43
C GLY A 122 -9.91 -21.39 -4.90
N ARG A 123 -8.76 -20.97 -4.33
CA ARG A 123 -8.65 -20.64 -2.91
C ARG A 123 -8.86 -19.14 -2.76
N GLY A 124 -10.06 -18.76 -2.34
CA GLY A 124 -10.54 -17.36 -2.24
C GLY A 124 -9.82 -16.44 -1.24
N ASP A 125 -8.54 -16.68 -0.94
CA ASP A 125 -7.80 -15.96 0.12
C ASP A 125 -7.02 -14.73 -0.40
N MET A 126 -6.94 -14.50 -1.71
CA MET A 126 -6.21 -13.35 -2.27
C MET A 126 -7.04 -12.59 -3.31
N ASN A 127 -7.82 -11.61 -2.86
CA ASN A 127 -8.53 -10.63 -3.69
C ASN A 127 -7.58 -9.58 -4.31
N VAL A 128 -6.48 -10.03 -4.90
CA VAL A 128 -5.49 -9.18 -5.57
C VAL A 128 -5.42 -9.59 -7.03
N THR A 129 -5.24 -8.65 -7.96
CA THR A 129 -4.93 -8.97 -9.35
C THR A 129 -3.63 -9.78 -9.43
N LEU A 130 -3.70 -11.03 -9.89
CA LEU A 130 -2.56 -11.94 -10.02
C LEU A 130 -2.26 -12.29 -11.48
N GLY A 131 -1.05 -12.79 -11.74
CA GLY A 131 -0.64 -13.33 -13.04
C GLY A 131 -0.52 -12.29 -14.16
N ILE A 132 -0.86 -12.70 -15.38
CA ILE A 132 -0.79 -11.86 -16.59
C ILE A 132 -1.57 -10.54 -16.47
N PRO A 133 -2.80 -10.49 -15.91
CA PRO A 133 -3.52 -9.22 -15.72
C PRO A 133 -2.71 -8.18 -14.94
N ARG A 134 -2.00 -8.59 -13.89
CA ARG A 134 -1.16 -7.69 -13.10
C ARG A 134 0.08 -7.24 -13.86
N LEU A 135 0.72 -8.14 -14.59
CA LEU A 135 1.86 -7.80 -15.45
C LEU A 135 1.47 -6.78 -16.53
N ARG A 136 0.29 -6.92 -17.14
CA ARG A 136 -0.24 -5.94 -18.10
C ARG A 136 -0.46 -4.56 -17.48
N GLU A 137 -1.01 -4.51 -16.26
CA GLU A 137 -1.21 -3.24 -15.54
C GLU A 137 0.11 -2.52 -15.28
N ILE A 138 1.16 -3.26 -14.88
CA ILE A 138 2.47 -2.70 -14.52
C ILE A 138 3.27 -2.33 -15.77
N LEU A 139 3.46 -3.28 -16.69
CA LEU A 139 4.44 -3.16 -17.79
C LEU A 139 3.84 -2.58 -19.07
N MET A 140 2.63 -2.98 -19.45
CA MET A 140 2.09 -2.65 -20.77
C MET A 140 1.30 -1.34 -20.77
N THR A 141 0.50 -1.12 -19.72
CA THR A 141 -0.44 0.01 -19.67
C THR A 141 -0.01 1.10 -18.69
N ALA A 142 0.89 0.79 -17.75
CA ALA A 142 1.30 1.70 -16.68
C ALA A 142 0.09 2.43 -16.05
N SER A 143 -0.96 1.67 -15.72
CA SER A 143 -2.27 2.25 -15.40
C SER A 143 -2.20 3.13 -14.15
N ALA A 144 -2.66 4.38 -14.28
CA ALA A 144 -2.81 5.29 -13.15
C ALA A 144 -3.91 4.84 -12.16
N LYS A 145 -4.88 4.04 -12.62
CA LYS A 145 -5.97 3.49 -11.81
C LYS A 145 -5.90 1.98 -11.81
N LEU A 146 -5.29 1.43 -10.76
CA LEU A 146 -5.23 -0.01 -10.53
C LEU A 146 -6.60 -0.57 -10.14
N LYS A 147 -6.92 -1.80 -10.54
CA LYS A 147 -8.20 -2.45 -10.18
C LYS A 147 -8.27 -2.79 -8.69
N THR A 148 -7.18 -3.31 -8.12
CA THR A 148 -7.09 -3.67 -6.70
C THR A 148 -5.86 -2.97 -6.08
N PRO A 149 -5.94 -1.66 -5.76
CA PRO A 149 -4.86 -0.96 -5.08
C PRO A 149 -4.72 -1.46 -3.63
N SER A 150 -3.49 -1.75 -3.20
CA SER A 150 -3.15 -2.11 -1.82
C SER A 150 -2.09 -1.18 -1.25
N MET A 151 -2.03 -1.07 0.08
CA MET A 151 -1.05 -0.27 0.80
C MET A 151 -0.59 -1.01 2.05
N ASP A 152 0.72 -1.13 2.21
CA ASP A 152 1.34 -1.69 3.41
C ASP A 152 1.77 -0.55 4.34
N ILE A 153 1.37 -0.64 5.61
CA ILE A 153 1.64 0.39 6.62
C ILE A 153 2.59 -0.21 7.67
N PRO A 154 3.91 0.09 7.60
CA PRO A 154 4.85 -0.38 8.60
C PRO A 154 4.64 0.36 9.93
N PHE A 155 4.71 -0.38 11.04
CA PHE A 155 4.65 0.20 12.38
C PHE A 155 6.06 0.48 12.93
N ARG A 156 6.17 1.50 13.77
CA ARG A 156 7.43 1.83 14.47
C ARG A 156 7.78 0.73 15.48
N SER A 157 9.07 0.37 15.54
CA SER A 157 9.60 -0.71 16.41
C SER A 157 9.41 -0.46 17.91
N GLU A 158 9.35 0.81 18.33
CA GLU A 158 9.22 1.23 19.73
C GLU A 158 7.81 1.03 20.33
N LEU A 159 6.83 0.57 19.53
CA LEU A 159 5.45 0.47 19.97
C LEU A 159 5.18 -0.80 20.79
N SER A 160 5.02 -0.65 22.12
CA SER A 160 4.47 -1.71 22.96
C SER A 160 3.01 -2.00 22.60
N ASN A 161 2.58 -3.27 22.74
CA ASN A 161 1.22 -3.75 22.42
C ASN A 161 0.79 -3.52 20.96
N LEU A 162 1.66 -3.87 20.01
CA LEU A 162 1.46 -3.67 18.57
C LEU A 162 0.10 -4.18 18.07
N ASN A 163 -0.26 -5.43 18.37
CA ASN A 163 -1.50 -6.06 17.89
C ASN A 163 -2.75 -5.26 18.27
N LYS A 164 -2.83 -4.77 19.51
CA LYS A 164 -3.97 -3.97 19.99
C LYS A 164 -4.05 -2.61 19.28
N LYS A 165 -2.90 -1.98 19.01
CA LYS A 165 -2.83 -0.70 18.30
C LYS A 165 -3.14 -0.86 16.82
N ALA A 166 -2.64 -1.92 16.20
CA ALA A 166 -2.92 -2.26 14.81
C ALA A 166 -4.42 -2.50 14.61
N GLU A 167 -5.06 -3.24 15.51
CA GLU A 167 -6.51 -3.49 15.43
C GLU A 167 -7.33 -2.20 15.59
N ARG A 168 -6.96 -1.31 16.51
CA ARG A 168 -7.60 0.01 16.64
C ARG A 168 -7.42 0.86 15.38
N LEU A 169 -6.24 0.81 14.75
CA LEU A 169 -5.98 1.52 13.50
C LEU A 169 -6.84 0.94 12.37
N ARG A 170 -6.94 -0.38 12.28
CA ARG A 170 -7.80 -1.10 11.32
C ARG A 170 -9.25 -0.62 11.44
N GLN A 171 -9.82 -0.63 12.64
CA GLN A 171 -11.19 -0.17 12.88
C GLN A 171 -11.42 1.31 12.58
N LYS A 172 -10.38 2.15 12.68
CA LYS A 172 -10.44 3.59 12.37
C LYS A 172 -10.33 3.89 10.87
N MET A 173 -9.53 3.09 10.15
CA MET A 173 -9.34 3.21 8.71
C MET A 173 -10.46 2.54 7.91
N ASN A 174 -11.19 1.61 8.53
CA ASN A 174 -12.27 0.91 7.86
C ASN A 174 -13.40 1.88 7.49
N ARG A 175 -13.78 1.91 6.20
CA ARG A 175 -14.91 2.69 5.73
C ARG A 175 -16.19 2.02 6.21
N VAL A 176 -17.06 2.79 6.85
CA VAL A 176 -18.38 2.32 7.28
C VAL A 176 -19.43 2.93 6.37
N THR A 177 -20.31 2.10 5.82
CA THR A 177 -21.48 2.52 5.06
C THR A 177 -22.74 2.39 5.91
N VAL A 178 -23.81 3.09 5.52
CA VAL A 178 -25.11 2.97 6.20
C VAL A 178 -25.62 1.52 6.17
N SER A 179 -25.35 0.78 5.09
CA SER A 179 -25.75 -0.62 4.96
C SER A 179 -25.11 -1.53 6.02
N ASP A 180 -23.91 -1.22 6.49
CA ASP A 180 -23.17 -2.07 7.42
C ASP A 180 -23.73 -2.03 8.85
N ILE A 181 -24.52 -1.00 9.16
CA ILE A 181 -25.08 -0.71 10.49
C ILE A 181 -26.62 -0.76 10.52
N LEU A 182 -27.23 -0.92 9.36
CA LEU A 182 -28.67 -0.93 9.18
C LEU A 182 -29.20 -2.36 9.41
N GLU A 183 -30.19 -2.50 10.29
CA GLU A 183 -30.85 -3.78 10.55
C GLU A 183 -31.97 -4.02 9.54
N LYS A 184 -32.87 -3.05 9.40
CA LYS A 184 -33.98 -3.12 8.45
C LYS A 184 -34.53 -1.73 8.13
N ILE A 185 -35.28 -1.65 7.04
CA ILE A 185 -36.07 -0.48 6.68
C ILE A 185 -37.51 -0.94 6.52
N ASP A 186 -38.39 -0.42 7.37
CA ASP A 186 -39.83 -0.63 7.25
C ASP A 186 -40.42 0.53 6.45
N ILE A 187 -41.08 0.22 5.33
CA ILE A 187 -41.70 1.21 4.43
C ILE A 187 -43.20 0.99 4.45
N GLN A 188 -43.95 2.01 4.86
CA GLN A 188 -45.41 2.02 4.85
C GLN A 188 -45.88 3.12 3.90
N SER A 189 -46.81 2.79 3.00
CA SER A 189 -47.35 3.76 2.04
C SER A 189 -48.86 3.76 2.11
N GLU A 190 -49.43 4.93 2.36
CA GLU A 190 -50.87 5.15 2.52
C GLU A 190 -51.31 6.30 1.63
N ILE A 191 -52.49 6.16 1.02
CA ILE A 191 -53.09 7.24 0.24
C ILE A 191 -53.94 8.07 1.19
N VAL A 192 -53.47 9.28 1.49
CA VAL A 192 -54.20 10.25 2.31
C VAL A 192 -55.01 11.15 1.38
N THR A 193 -56.31 11.23 1.59
CA THR A 193 -57.23 11.97 0.72
C THR A 193 -57.56 13.39 1.20
N ASN A 194 -57.36 13.70 2.49
CA ASN A 194 -57.66 15.00 3.09
C ASN A 194 -56.39 15.58 3.75
N PRO A 195 -56.03 16.86 3.55
CA PRO A 195 -56.71 17.90 2.76
C PRO A 195 -56.45 17.85 1.24
N ASN A 196 -55.38 17.19 0.79
CA ASN A 196 -55.08 16.94 -0.63
C ASN A 196 -54.75 15.45 -0.83
N ARG A 197 -55.14 14.88 -1.98
CA ARG A 197 -54.80 13.49 -2.31
C ARG A 197 -53.28 13.34 -2.49
N GLN A 198 -52.63 12.72 -1.53
CA GLN A 198 -51.18 12.45 -1.54
C GLN A 198 -50.89 10.99 -1.19
N LEU A 199 -49.83 10.44 -1.79
CA LEU A 199 -49.25 9.18 -1.34
C LEU A 199 -48.26 9.52 -0.22
N GLN A 200 -48.65 9.26 1.02
CA GLN A 200 -47.77 9.40 2.16
C GLN A 200 -46.94 8.13 2.32
N THR A 201 -45.62 8.24 2.24
CA THR A 201 -44.70 7.12 2.47
C THR A 201 -43.85 7.38 3.71
N THR A 202 -44.07 6.58 4.73
CA THR A 202 -43.30 6.60 5.99
C THR A 202 -42.20 5.56 5.91
N MET A 203 -40.94 5.99 6.01
CA MET A 203 -39.76 5.11 6.01
C MET A 203 -39.13 5.10 7.40
N ARG A 204 -39.14 3.94 8.07
CA ARG A 204 -38.53 3.75 9.39
C ARG A 204 -37.23 2.96 9.24
N PHE A 205 -36.12 3.60 9.58
CA PHE A 205 -34.80 2.99 9.56
C PHE A 205 -34.49 2.41 10.95
N SER A 206 -34.36 1.09 11.04
CA SER A 206 -33.90 0.39 12.25
C SER A 206 -32.41 0.11 12.14
N PHE A 207 -31.63 0.60 13.10
CA PHE A 207 -30.18 0.38 13.15
C PHE A 207 -29.84 -0.68 14.19
N LEU A 208 -28.76 -1.42 13.93
CA LEU A 208 -28.23 -2.40 14.86
C LEU A 208 -27.88 -1.73 16.21
N PRO A 209 -28.05 -2.42 17.35
CA PRO A 209 -27.55 -1.93 18.63
C PRO A 209 -26.03 -1.74 18.64
N HIS A 210 -25.54 -0.68 19.31
CA HIS A 210 -24.11 -0.35 19.35
C HIS A 210 -23.20 -1.50 19.81
N ASN A 211 -23.71 -2.37 20.68
CA ASN A 211 -22.97 -3.53 21.17
C ASN A 211 -22.61 -4.55 20.11
N GLN A 212 -23.37 -4.63 19.01
CA GLN A 212 -23.16 -5.62 17.96
C GLN A 212 -22.07 -5.21 16.97
N TYR A 213 -21.92 -3.91 16.71
CA TYR A 213 -20.99 -3.43 15.70
C TYR A 213 -19.74 -2.71 16.27
N LYS A 214 -19.70 -2.39 17.57
CA LYS A 214 -18.56 -1.69 18.21
C LYS A 214 -17.21 -2.43 18.10
N THR A 215 -17.23 -3.74 17.85
CA THR A 215 -16.04 -4.57 17.68
C THR A 215 -15.41 -4.40 16.29
N GLN A 216 -16.20 -4.00 15.30
CA GLN A 216 -15.76 -3.86 13.91
C GLN A 216 -15.63 -2.39 13.51
N TYR A 217 -16.51 -1.53 14.02
CA TYR A 217 -16.61 -0.13 13.64
C TYR A 217 -16.48 0.79 14.84
N THR A 218 -15.79 1.92 14.65
CA THR A 218 -15.58 2.95 15.70
C THR A 218 -16.71 3.99 15.79
N VAL A 219 -17.73 3.88 14.94
CA VAL A 219 -18.82 4.86 14.80
C VAL A 219 -19.75 4.81 16.02
N LYS A 220 -20.24 5.97 16.46
CA LYS A 220 -21.23 6.09 17.56
C LYS A 220 -22.63 6.44 17.03
N PRO A 221 -23.72 6.06 17.72
CA PRO A 221 -25.09 6.39 17.30
C PRO A 221 -25.35 7.88 16.95
N PRO A 222 -24.85 8.87 17.71
CA PRO A 222 -25.04 10.29 17.35
C PRO A 222 -24.38 10.67 16.02
N GLN A 223 -23.27 10.02 15.66
CA GLN A 223 -22.58 10.25 14.39
C GLN A 223 -23.38 9.66 13.22
N ILE A 224 -24.03 8.51 13.44
CA ILE A 224 -24.92 7.87 12.46
C ILE A 224 -26.09 8.81 12.15
N ILE A 225 -26.78 9.28 13.19
CA ILE A 225 -27.93 10.19 13.04
C ILE A 225 -27.51 11.47 12.31
N LYS A 226 -26.38 12.08 12.72
CA LYS A 226 -25.84 13.27 12.05
C LYS A 226 -25.51 13.02 10.58
N HIS A 227 -24.99 11.85 10.23
CA HIS A 227 -24.71 11.47 8.84
C HIS A 227 -26.00 11.24 8.04
N MET A 228 -26.99 10.60 8.66
CA MET A 228 -28.30 10.36 8.05
C MET A 228 -28.97 11.70 7.67
N GLU A 229 -29.00 12.63 8.62
CA GLU A 229 -29.62 13.95 8.47
C GLU A 229 -28.93 14.82 7.41
N ASN A 230 -27.59 14.92 7.47
CA ASN A 230 -26.84 15.88 6.66
C ASN A 230 -26.50 15.37 5.26
N LYS A 231 -26.34 14.05 5.08
CA LYS A 231 -25.85 13.48 3.83
C LYS A 231 -26.83 12.49 3.22
N PHE A 232 -27.18 11.44 3.95
CA PHE A 232 -27.94 10.31 3.39
C PHE A 232 -29.32 10.76 2.88
N PHE A 233 -30.12 11.44 3.70
CA PHE A 233 -31.45 11.87 3.28
C PHE A 233 -31.41 12.88 2.14
N ASN A 234 -30.42 13.78 2.13
CA ASN A 234 -30.23 14.72 1.03
C ASN A 234 -29.95 14.01 -0.30
N GLU A 235 -29.07 13.00 -0.30
CA GLU A 235 -28.78 12.18 -1.48
C GLU A 235 -29.99 11.33 -1.88
N MET A 236 -30.65 10.67 -0.92
CA MET A 236 -31.84 9.84 -1.14
C MET A 236 -32.99 10.63 -1.77
N PHE A 237 -33.37 11.77 -1.19
CA PHE A 237 -34.43 12.62 -1.74
C PHE A 237 -34.06 13.26 -3.07
N SER A 238 -32.76 13.47 -3.35
CA SER A 238 -32.31 13.90 -4.68
C SER A 238 -32.60 12.83 -5.74
N ILE A 239 -32.29 11.57 -5.42
CA ILE A 239 -32.54 10.42 -6.30
C ILE A 239 -34.05 10.20 -6.51
N ILE A 240 -34.84 10.22 -5.42
CA ILE A 240 -36.30 10.08 -5.49
C ILE A 240 -36.91 11.17 -6.37
N ARG A 241 -36.50 12.45 -6.20
CA ARG A 241 -36.97 13.55 -7.06
C ARG A 241 -36.59 13.36 -8.52
N LYS A 242 -35.37 12.90 -8.80
CA LYS A 242 -34.91 12.62 -10.17
C LYS A 242 -35.77 11.52 -10.81
N GLN A 243 -36.10 10.48 -10.06
CA GLN A 243 -36.90 9.37 -10.55
C GLN A 243 -38.39 9.75 -10.70
N ALA A 244 -38.95 10.50 -9.75
CA ALA A 244 -40.33 11.00 -9.84
C ALA A 244 -40.55 11.92 -11.06
N LYS A 245 -39.57 12.78 -11.38
CA LYS A 245 -39.60 13.61 -12.59
C LYS A 245 -39.56 12.80 -13.88
N ALA A 246 -38.77 11.73 -13.92
CA ALA A 246 -38.66 10.86 -15.08
C ALA A 246 -39.93 10.03 -15.30
N THR A 247 -40.58 9.58 -14.23
CA THR A 247 -41.70 8.64 -14.32
C THR A 247 -43.09 9.29 -14.31
N CYS A 248 -43.34 10.33 -13.50
CA CYS A 248 -44.72 10.74 -13.19
C CYS A 248 -45.03 12.24 -13.17
N GLY A 249 -44.06 13.16 -13.33
CA GLY A 249 -44.37 14.61 -13.30
C GLY A 249 -44.99 15.11 -11.98
N VAL A 250 -44.81 14.38 -10.88
CA VAL A 250 -45.42 14.64 -9.57
C VAL A 250 -44.61 15.68 -8.79
N MET A 251 -45.30 16.62 -8.12
CA MET A 251 -44.69 17.52 -7.14
C MET A 251 -44.43 16.78 -5.82
N TRP A 252 -43.19 16.83 -5.34
CA TRP A 252 -42.73 16.16 -4.13
C TRP A 252 -42.58 17.17 -2.98
N SER A 253 -43.18 16.87 -1.82
CA SER A 253 -43.01 17.63 -0.57
C SER A 253 -42.38 16.73 0.50
N THR A 254 -41.48 17.26 1.32
CA THR A 254 -40.86 16.55 2.45
C THR A 254 -41.22 17.23 3.76
N GLU A 255 -41.79 16.47 4.69
CA GLU A 255 -41.88 16.86 6.10
C GLU A 255 -40.82 16.07 6.87
N LYS A 256 -40.01 16.77 7.67
CA LYS A 256 -39.05 16.17 8.60
C LYS A 256 -39.70 16.21 9.98
N GLU A 257 -40.09 15.06 10.48
CA GLU A 257 -40.41 14.85 11.91
C GLU A 257 -39.30 14.06 12.59
#